data_AF-A0A8R1IKG0-F1
#
_entry.id   AF-A0A8R1IKG0-F1
#
_cell.length_a   1.000
_cell.length_b   1.000
_cell.length_c   1.000
_cell.angle_alpha   90.00
_cell.angle_beta   90.00
_cell.angle_gamma   90.00
#
_symmetry.space_group_name_H-M   'P 1'
#
loop_
_entity.id
_entity.type
_entity.pdbx_description
1 polymer ?
#
loop_
_entity_poly.entity_id
_entity_poly.type
_entity_poly.pdbx_seq_one_letter_code
_entity_poly.pdbx_strand_id
1 'polypeptide(L)'
;MSILNEILSTGHVEEELLAALDDEQKQLLFCQMRAEQVRKWELAETEWERNRPLNRSPKKKSLRWLTGTDGDVWVWVMGDHEEDKTIEEILEDESREKAHTLAIRELRSIGSDSDEDALMVQLGRL
;
A
#
# COMPACT_ATOMS: atom_id res chain seq x y z
N MET A 1 5.41 -13.81 -41.32
CA MET A 1 6.10 -13.01 -40.28
C MET A 1 6.53 -14.00 -39.21
N SER A 2 7.76 -13.93 -38.71
CA SER A 2 8.22 -14.87 -37.66
C SER A 2 7.50 -14.57 -36.34
N ILE A 3 7.12 -15.61 -35.61
CA ILE A 3 6.49 -15.54 -34.29
C ILE A 3 7.31 -14.68 -33.31
N LEU A 4 8.63 -14.67 -33.50
CA LEU A 4 9.59 -13.86 -32.76
C LEU A 4 9.37 -12.34 -32.96
N ASN A 5 9.07 -11.90 -34.18
CA ASN A 5 8.84 -10.48 -34.48
C ASN A 5 7.51 -9.99 -33.90
N GLU A 6 6.51 -10.85 -33.85
CA GLU A 6 5.20 -10.52 -33.28
C GLU A 6 5.33 -10.23 -31.78
N ILE A 7 6.00 -11.13 -31.05
CA ILE A 7 6.29 -10.99 -29.62
C ILE A 7 7.11 -9.72 -29.31
N LEU A 8 8.13 -9.42 -30.11
CA LEU A 8 8.96 -8.22 -29.91
C LEU A 8 8.18 -6.93 -30.15
N SER A 9 7.20 -6.95 -31.06
CA SER A 9 6.36 -5.78 -31.36
C SER A 9 5.33 -5.51 -30.27
N THR A 10 4.68 -6.56 -29.75
CA THR A 10 3.66 -6.45 -28.71
C THR A 10 4.27 -6.27 -27.32
N GLY A 11 5.48 -6.78 -27.10
CA GLY A 11 6.13 -6.78 -25.78
C GLY A 11 5.46 -7.71 -24.76
N HIS A 12 4.55 -8.58 -25.22
CA HIS A 12 3.83 -9.55 -24.41
C HIS A 12 4.07 -10.95 -24.95
N VAL A 13 4.31 -11.89 -24.04
CA VAL A 13 4.59 -13.29 -24.35
C VAL A 13 3.53 -14.13 -23.64
N GLU A 14 2.65 -14.76 -24.40
CA GLU A 14 1.73 -15.77 -23.86
C GLU A 14 2.51 -17.05 -23.49
N GLU A 15 2.14 -17.70 -22.39
CA GLU A 15 2.86 -18.86 -21.85
C GLU A 15 2.88 -20.05 -22.83
N GLU A 16 1.78 -20.28 -23.56
CA GLU A 16 1.66 -21.34 -24.57
C GLU A 16 2.61 -21.10 -25.77
N LEU A 17 2.78 -19.85 -26.18
CA LEU A 17 3.70 -19.47 -27.26
C LEU A 17 5.16 -19.62 -26.83
N LEU A 18 5.49 -19.24 -25.59
CA LEU A 18 6.84 -19.42 -25.05
C LEU A 18 7.19 -20.90 -24.90
N ALA A 19 6.24 -21.75 -24.51
CA ALA A 19 6.45 -23.19 -24.38
C ALA A 19 6.73 -23.88 -25.71
N ALA A 20 6.17 -23.36 -26.81
CA ALA A 20 6.36 -23.88 -28.16
C ALA A 20 7.73 -23.54 -28.78
N LEU A 21 8.46 -22.55 -28.24
CA LEU A 21 9.81 -22.22 -28.70
C LEU A 21 10.84 -23.24 -28.19
N ASP A 22 11.81 -23.58 -29.03
CA ASP A 22 12.99 -24.33 -28.60
C ASP A 22 13.88 -23.49 -27.66
N ASP A 23 14.82 -24.12 -26.96
CA ASP A 23 15.65 -23.45 -25.95
C ASP A 23 16.60 -22.40 -26.57
N GLU A 24 17.03 -22.60 -27.81
CA GLU A 24 17.90 -21.67 -28.55
C GLU A 24 17.12 -20.41 -28.98
N GLN A 25 15.89 -20.59 -29.45
CA GLN A 25 14.94 -19.54 -29.80
C GLN A 25 14.50 -18.75 -28.58
N LYS A 26 14.27 -19.41 -27.43
CA LYS A 26 14.00 -18.73 -26.15
C LYS A 26 15.18 -17.86 -25.74
N GLN A 27 16.39 -18.37 -25.84
CA GLN A 27 17.59 -17.61 -25.49
C GLN A 27 17.77 -16.38 -26.39
N LEU A 28 17.56 -16.54 -27.70
CA LEU A 28 17.57 -15.44 -28.65
C LEU A 28 16.47 -14.41 -28.35
N LEU A 29 15.25 -14.86 -28.05
CA LEU A 29 14.13 -14.02 -27.66
C LEU A 29 14.47 -13.18 -26.43
N PHE A 30 15.04 -13.76 -25.38
CA PHE A 30 15.41 -13.03 -24.18
C PHE A 30 16.48 -11.97 -24.45
N CYS A 31 17.49 -12.28 -25.26
CA CYS A 31 18.51 -11.30 -25.65
C CYS A 31 17.88 -10.12 -26.42
N GLN A 32 16.98 -10.40 -27.37
CA GLN A 32 16.32 -9.38 -28.18
C GLN A 32 15.32 -8.55 -27.36
N MET A 33 14.52 -9.19 -26.49
CA MET A 33 13.63 -8.49 -25.57
C MET A 33 14.41 -7.59 -24.61
N ARG A 34 15.55 -8.06 -24.09
CA ARG A 34 16.38 -7.24 -23.22
C ARG A 34 16.92 -6.02 -23.95
N ALA A 35 17.39 -6.18 -25.19
CA ALA A 35 17.83 -5.07 -26.02
C ALA A 35 16.70 -4.06 -26.29
N GLU A 36 15.49 -4.55 -26.61
CA GLU A 36 14.32 -3.67 -26.81
C GLU A 36 13.88 -2.97 -25.51
N GLN A 37 13.94 -3.63 -24.36
CA GLN A 37 13.69 -2.98 -23.07
C GLN A 37 14.69 -1.87 -22.80
N VAL A 38 15.98 -2.11 -23.02
CA VAL A 38 17.03 -1.09 -22.85
C VAL A 38 16.80 0.06 -23.84
N ARG A 39 16.51 -0.23 -25.11
CA ARG A 39 16.21 0.79 -26.13
C ARG A 39 14.99 1.65 -25.75
N LYS A 40 13.90 1.04 -25.30
CA LYS A 40 12.69 1.75 -24.83
C LYS A 40 12.99 2.57 -23.57
N TRP A 41 13.77 2.02 -22.66
CA TRP A 41 14.19 2.71 -21.44
C TRP A 41 15.06 3.93 -21.77
N GLU A 42 16.08 3.79 -22.63
CA GLU A 42 16.93 4.89 -23.08
C GLU A 42 16.10 5.97 -23.79
N LEU A 43 15.18 5.57 -24.67
CA LEU A 43 14.29 6.52 -25.34
C LEU A 43 13.44 7.28 -24.33
N ALA A 44 12.82 6.58 -23.39
CA ALA A 44 12.05 7.20 -22.31
C ALA A 44 12.95 8.14 -21.48
N GLU A 45 14.16 7.73 -21.11
CA GLU A 45 15.10 8.54 -20.34
C GLU A 45 15.48 9.83 -21.10
N THR A 46 15.72 9.74 -22.41
CA THR A 46 15.98 10.92 -23.25
C THR A 46 14.77 11.85 -23.36
N GLU A 47 13.55 11.31 -23.44
CA GLU A 47 12.33 12.09 -23.43
C GLU A 47 12.05 12.71 -22.05
N TRP A 48 12.34 11.99 -20.98
CA TRP A 48 12.26 12.46 -19.59
C TRP A 48 13.28 13.56 -19.34
N GLU A 49 14.49 13.47 -19.88
CA GLU A 49 15.52 14.51 -19.75
C GLU A 49 15.17 15.75 -20.58
N ARG A 50 14.62 15.56 -21.79
CA ARG A 50 14.15 16.64 -22.65
C ARG A 50 12.93 17.37 -22.10
N ASN A 51 11.97 16.62 -21.55
CA ASN A 51 10.76 17.14 -20.92
C ASN A 51 10.91 17.28 -19.40
N ARG A 52 12.15 17.20 -18.90
CA ARG A 52 12.44 17.29 -17.48
C ARG A 52 11.84 18.60 -16.99
N PRO A 53 10.92 18.58 -16.02
CA PRO A 53 10.33 19.82 -15.54
C PRO A 53 11.46 20.73 -15.06
N LEU A 54 11.72 21.80 -15.81
CA LEU A 54 12.84 22.73 -15.59
C LEU A 54 12.78 23.41 -14.21
N ASN A 55 11.66 23.28 -13.51
CA ASN A 55 11.44 23.85 -12.19
C ASN A 55 10.93 22.82 -11.20
N ARG A 56 11.80 21.89 -10.82
CA ARG A 56 11.93 21.58 -9.40
C ARG A 56 13.41 21.65 -9.08
N SER A 57 13.89 22.85 -8.73
CA SER A 57 14.96 22.87 -7.74
C SER A 57 14.49 21.91 -6.64
N PRO A 58 15.30 20.92 -6.22
CA PRO A 58 14.91 20.15 -5.07
C PRO A 58 14.70 21.20 -4.00
N LYS A 59 13.43 21.47 -3.61
CA LYS A 59 13.15 22.18 -2.37
C LYS A 59 13.91 21.33 -1.38
N LYS A 60 15.11 21.78 -0.99
CA LYS A 60 15.94 21.09 -0.02
C LYS A 60 15.07 21.11 1.22
N LYS A 61 14.30 20.04 1.44
CA LYS A 61 13.53 19.84 2.64
C LYS A 61 14.59 19.55 3.69
N SER A 62 15.20 20.61 4.21
CA SER A 62 16.15 20.52 5.29
C SER A 62 15.33 20.26 6.53
N LEU A 63 15.39 19.04 7.03
CA LEU A 63 14.90 18.72 8.36
C LEU A 63 15.83 19.45 9.35
N ARG A 64 15.27 20.41 10.09
CA ARG A 64 15.95 21.02 11.23
C ARG A 64 15.37 20.37 12.47
N TRP A 65 16.19 19.59 13.16
CA TRP A 65 15.85 19.05 14.47
C TRP A 65 15.65 20.20 15.45
N LEU A 66 14.63 20.08 16.30
CA LEU A 66 14.51 20.97 17.45
C LEU A 66 15.59 20.56 18.45
N THR A 67 16.30 21.53 19.01
CA THR A 67 17.39 21.31 19.95
C THR A 67 16.94 21.72 21.35
N GLY A 68 17.24 20.91 22.36
CA GLY A 68 17.02 21.23 23.76
C GLY A 68 17.94 22.37 24.26
N THR A 69 17.75 22.79 25.50
CA THR A 69 18.59 23.82 26.15
C THR A 69 20.04 23.35 26.38
N ASP A 70 20.25 22.05 26.36
CA ASP A 70 21.52 21.34 26.42
C ASP A 70 22.27 21.31 25.09
N GLY A 71 21.61 21.65 23.98
CA GLY A 71 22.19 21.56 22.63
C GLY A 71 22.07 20.18 21.99
N ASP A 72 21.39 19.24 22.64
CA ASP A 72 21.06 17.92 22.08
C ASP A 72 19.68 17.92 21.39
N VAL A 73 19.39 16.87 20.61
CA VAL A 73 18.09 16.76 19.91
C VAL A 73 16.96 16.70 20.93
N TRP A 74 15.93 17.53 20.76
CA TRP A 74 14.76 17.55 21.63
C TRP A 74 14.00 16.23 21.52
N VAL A 75 13.84 15.56 22.65
CA VAL A 75 13.09 14.31 22.79
C VAL A 75 11.93 14.57 23.75
N TRP A 76 10.73 14.18 23.34
CA TRP A 76 9.57 14.13 24.23
C TRP A 76 9.29 12.68 24.59
N VAL A 77 9.24 12.41 25.89
CA VAL A 77 8.88 11.12 26.46
C VAL A 77 7.46 11.22 26.96
N MET A 78 6.56 10.44 26.36
CA MET A 78 5.14 10.41 26.73
C MET A 78 5.00 9.99 28.21
N GLY A 79 4.35 10.84 29.01
CA GLY A 79 4.12 10.61 30.44
C GLY A 79 5.19 11.18 31.38
N ASP A 80 6.18 11.91 30.86
CA ASP A 80 7.20 12.61 31.68
C ASP A 80 6.78 14.06 32.02
N HIS A 81 5.86 14.65 31.25
CA HIS A 81 5.30 15.96 31.57
C HIS A 81 4.18 15.84 32.61
N GLU A 82 4.09 16.81 33.52
CA GLU A 82 3.07 16.84 34.60
C GLU A 82 1.61 16.84 34.11
N GLU A 83 1.37 17.12 32.83
CA GLU A 83 0.03 17.17 32.22
C GLU A 83 -0.23 15.99 31.28
N ASP A 84 0.79 15.14 31.05
CA ASP A 84 0.65 13.96 30.20
C ASP A 84 0.02 12.82 30.99
N LYS A 85 -0.96 12.15 30.36
CA LYS A 85 -1.48 10.89 30.89
C LYS A 85 -0.37 9.85 30.89
N THR A 86 -0.36 9.04 31.94
CA THR A 86 0.55 7.88 31.97
C THR A 86 0.16 6.87 30.90
N ILE A 87 1.13 6.06 30.46
CA ILE A 87 0.86 4.98 29.48
C ILE A 87 -0.23 4.04 30.01
N GLU A 88 -0.23 3.77 31.32
CA GLU A 88 -1.22 2.91 31.97
C GLU A 88 -2.63 3.51 31.88
N GLU A 89 -2.77 4.80 32.15
CA GLU A 89 -4.04 5.53 32.05
C GLU A 89 -4.58 5.58 30.61
N ILE A 90 -3.69 5.79 29.63
CA ILE A 90 -4.06 5.75 28.20
C ILE A 90 -4.58 4.36 27.80
N LEU A 91 -3.92 3.30 28.25
CA LEU A 91 -4.32 1.92 27.97
C LEU A 91 -5.65 1.56 28.66
N GLU A 92 -5.86 2.03 29.89
CA GLU A 92 -7.11 1.83 30.61
C GLU A 92 -8.27 2.53 29.90
N ASP A 93 -8.10 3.80 29.50
CA ASP A 93 -9.09 4.55 28.73
C ASP A 93 -9.44 3.84 27.42
N GLU A 94 -8.43 3.36 26.67
CA GLU A 94 -8.63 2.63 25.43
C GLU A 94 -9.40 1.31 25.65
N SER A 95 -9.09 0.61 26.74
CA SER A 95 -9.79 -0.63 27.11
C SER A 95 -11.27 -0.37 27.43
N ARG A 96 -11.57 0.73 28.12
CA ARG A 96 -12.92 1.14 28.50
C ARG A 96 -13.73 1.54 27.28
N GLU A 97 -13.15 2.30 26.36
CA GLU A 97 -13.82 2.67 25.09
C GLU A 97 -14.11 1.45 24.22
N LYS A 98 -13.18 0.49 24.16
CA LYS A 98 -13.38 -0.79 23.46
C LYS A 98 -14.52 -1.58 24.09
N ALA A 99 -14.53 -1.74 25.42
CA ALA A 99 -15.58 -2.43 26.14
C ALA A 99 -16.95 -1.77 25.93
N HIS A 100 -17.02 -0.44 26.01
CA HIS A 100 -18.25 0.33 25.78
C HIS A 100 -18.77 0.16 24.36
N THR A 101 -17.87 0.25 23.37
CA THR A 101 -18.22 0.07 21.95
C THR A 101 -18.72 -1.35 21.66
N LEU A 102 -18.11 -2.37 22.28
CA LEU A 102 -18.56 -3.76 22.18
C LEU A 102 -19.95 -3.94 22.80
N ALA A 103 -20.18 -3.40 24.00
CA ALA A 103 -21.49 -3.46 24.65
C ALA A 103 -22.60 -2.78 23.81
N ILE A 104 -22.31 -1.62 23.20
CA ILE A 104 -23.25 -0.95 22.29
C ILE A 104 -23.53 -1.80 21.05
N ARG A 105 -22.49 -2.42 20.48
CA ARG A 105 -22.62 -3.30 19.31
C ARG A 105 -23.47 -4.51 19.62
N GLU A 106 -23.24 -5.16 20.76
CA GLU A 106 -24.01 -6.31 21.22
C GLU A 106 -25.47 -5.93 21.51
N LEU A 107 -25.73 -4.79 22.17
CA LEU A 107 -27.10 -4.29 22.35
C LEU A 107 -27.80 -4.01 21.02
N ARG A 108 -27.07 -3.47 20.03
CA ARG A 108 -27.59 -3.22 18.70
C ARG A 108 -27.88 -4.51 17.93
N SER A 109 -27.03 -5.54 18.05
CA SER A 109 -27.27 -6.84 17.43
C SER A 109 -28.40 -7.60 18.13
N ILE A 110 -28.43 -7.61 19.47
CA ILE A 110 -29.50 -8.22 20.27
C ILE A 110 -30.85 -7.56 19.99
N GLY A 111 -30.89 -6.23 19.80
CA GLY A 111 -32.12 -5.53 19.41
C GLY A 111 -32.61 -5.94 18.02
N SER A 112 -31.69 -6.14 17.08
CA SER A 112 -32.03 -6.63 15.73
C SER A 112 -32.49 -8.09 15.74
N ASP A 113 -31.78 -8.96 16.46
CA ASP A 113 -32.04 -10.39 16.51
C ASP A 113 -33.33 -10.68 17.31
N SER A 114 -33.62 -9.93 18.38
CA SER A 114 -34.86 -10.06 19.15
C SER A 114 -36.09 -9.60 18.37
N ASP A 115 -35.97 -8.55 17.55
CA ASP A 115 -37.07 -8.07 16.70
C ASP A 115 -37.29 -9.02 15.51
N GLU A 116 -36.23 -9.59 14.93
CA GLU A 116 -36.33 -10.61 13.88
C GLU A 116 -36.88 -11.94 14.41
N ASP A 117 -36.41 -12.45 15.55
CA ASP A 117 -36.92 -13.69 16.16
C ASP A 117 -38.39 -13.55 16.60
N ALA A 118 -38.81 -12.39 17.13
CA ALA A 118 -40.20 -12.12 17.47
C ALA A 118 -41.11 -12.08 16.23
N LEU A 119 -40.64 -11.49 15.12
CA LEU A 119 -41.34 -11.50 13.83
C LEU A 119 -41.43 -12.91 13.24
N MET A 120 -40.38 -13.72 13.38
CA MET A 120 -40.34 -15.11 12.92
C MET A 120 -41.29 -16.00 13.72
N VAL A 121 -41.43 -15.76 15.04
CA VAL A 121 -42.42 -16.42 15.90
C VAL A 121 -43.85 -15.99 15.55
N GLN A 122 -44.10 -14.70 15.26
CA GLN A 122 -45.42 -14.20 14.84
C GLN A 122 -45.86 -14.72 13.45
N LEU A 123 -44.91 -15.04 12.56
CA LEU A 123 -45.20 -15.56 11.22
C LEU A 123 -45.43 -17.08 11.18
N GLY A 124 -45.40 -17.78 12.31
CA GLY A 124 -46.01 -19.10 12.46
C GLY A 124 -45.56 -20.16 11.45
N ARG A 125 -44.26 -20.20 11.13
CA ARG A 125 -43.67 -21.35 10.43
C ARG A 125 -42.82 -22.16 11.41
N LEU A 126 -43.39 -23.29 11.85
CA LEU A 126 -42.65 -24.46 12.32
C LEU A 126 -41.72 -24.99 11.23
#